data_AF-A0A1G8FB06-F1
#
_entry.id   AF-A0A1G8FB06-F1
#
_cell.length_a   1.000
_cell.length_b   1.000
_cell.length_c   1.000
_cell.angle_alpha   90.00
_cell.angle_beta   90.00
_cell.angle_gamma   90.00
#
_symmetry.space_group_name_H-M   'P 1'
#
loop_
_entity.id
_entity.type
_entity.pdbx_description
1 polymer ?
#
loop_
_entity_poly.entity_id
_entity_poly.type
_entity_poly.pdbx_seq_one_letter_code
_entity_poly.pdbx_strand_id
1 'polypeptide(L)' 'MPKHEIIRCERCKTPFECKANSFTKCQCSTVQLTINEVQYVSELYDGCLCANCLLIIQQEYRESMGLV' A
#
# COMPACT_ATOMS: atom_id res chain seq x y z
N MET A 1 3.57 22.31 13.43
CA MET A 1 2.90 22.05 12.13
C MET A 1 3.33 20.67 11.65
N PRO A 2 2.49 19.64 11.67
CA PRO A 2 2.88 18.37 11.09
C PRO A 2 2.97 18.59 9.58
N LYS A 3 4.18 18.49 9.03
CA LYS A 3 4.42 18.48 7.59
C LYS A 3 3.82 17.17 7.07
N HIS A 4 2.54 17.20 6.71
CA HIS A 4 1.91 16.09 6.02
C HIS A 4 2.54 16.00 4.63
N GLU A 5 3.40 15.01 4.44
CA GLU A 5 4.08 14.79 3.17
C GLU A 5 3.10 14.04 2.25
N ILE A 6 2.50 14.79 1.32
CA ILE A 6 1.67 14.21 0.27
C ILE A 6 2.64 13.58 -0.73
N ILE A 7 2.78 12.26 -0.65
CA ILE A 7 3.58 11.50 -1.60
C ILE A 7 2.67 10.92 -2.68
N ARG A 8 3.27 10.51 -3.80
CA ARG A 8 2.52 9.91 -4.91
C ARG A 8 2.70 8.40 -4.84
N CYS A 9 1.61 7.69 -5.09
CA CYS A 9 1.65 6.24 -5.23
C CYS A 9 2.54 5.85 -6.42
N GLU A 10 3.51 4.96 -6.24
CA GLU A 10 4.36 4.51 -7.35
C GLU A 10 3.55 3.86 -8.48
N ARG A 11 2.47 3.15 -8.14
CA ARG A 11 1.61 2.45 -9.11
C ARG A 11 0.67 3.38 -9.87
N CYS A 12 -0.21 4.10 -9.16
CA CYS A 12 -1.26 4.90 -9.80
C CYS A 12 -0.94 6.39 -9.91
N LYS A 13 0.18 6.84 -9.34
CA LYS A 13 0.61 8.25 -9.25
C LYS A 13 -0.38 9.18 -8.53
N THR A 14 -1.42 8.62 -7.92
CA THR A 14 -2.38 9.36 -7.11
C THR A 14 -1.68 9.94 -5.88
N PRO A 15 -1.81 11.25 -5.62
CA PRO A 15 -1.31 11.86 -4.40
C PRO A 15 -2.11 11.32 -3.22
N PHE A 16 -1.42 10.79 -2.21
CA PHE A 16 -2.04 10.34 -0.98
C PHE A 16 -1.24 10.82 0.23
N GLU A 17 -1.94 10.97 1.34
CA GLU A 17 -1.31 11.36 2.59
C GLU A 17 -0.55 10.16 3.16
N CYS A 18 0.77 10.17 2.99
CA CYS A 18 1.62 9.22 3.68
C CYS A 18 2.13 9.84 4.96
N LYS A 19 1.74 9.22 6.06
CA LYS A 19 2.29 9.50 7.37
C LYS A 19 3.37 8.46 7.66
N ALA A 20 4.46 8.44 6.90
CA ALA A 20 5.58 7.52 7.17
C ALA A 20 6.06 7.64 8.65
N ASN A 21 6.05 8.86 9.19
CA ASN A 21 6.37 9.15 10.60
C ASN A 21 5.29 8.69 11.60
N SER A 22 4.10 8.32 11.13
CA SER A 22 3.01 7.76 11.94
C SER A 22 2.30 6.71 11.09
N PHE A 23 3.00 5.62 10.80
CA PHE A 23 2.53 4.54 9.92
C PHE A 23 1.12 4.07 10.29
N THR A 24 0.81 3.96 11.58
CA THR A 24 -0.53 3.60 12.12
C THR A 24 -1.65 4.57 11.75
N LYS A 25 -1.33 5.78 11.26
CA LYS A 25 -2.27 6.79 10.78
C LYS A 25 -2.19 7.00 9.27
N CYS A 26 -1.34 6.27 8.56
CA CYS A 26 -1.26 6.30 7.11
C CYS A 26 -2.51 5.64 6.51
N GLN A 27 -3.04 6.19 5.41
CA GLN A 27 -4.12 5.54 4.67
C GLN A 27 -3.72 4.12 4.21
N CYS A 28 -2.43 3.91 3.93
CA CYS A 28 -1.87 2.61 3.62
C CYS A 28 -2.08 1.56 4.73
N SER A 29 -2.08 1.98 6.01
CA SER A 29 -2.30 1.08 7.16
C SER A 29 -3.77 0.70 7.38
N THR A 30 -4.71 1.27 6.62
CA THR A 30 -6.12 0.86 6.66
C THR A 30 -6.36 -0.47 5.95
N VAL A 31 -5.46 -0.86 5.05
CA VAL A 31 -5.50 -2.14 4.33
C VAL A 31 -4.77 -3.17 5.18
N GLN A 32 -5.48 -4.21 5.60
CA GLN A 32 -4.87 -5.32 6.32
C GLN A 32 -4.30 -6.31 5.31
N LEU A 33 -2.98 -6.27 5.17
CA LEU A 33 -2.21 -7.21 4.37
C LEU A 33 -1.59 -8.25 5.30
N THR A 34 -1.59 -9.50 4.87
CA THR A 34 -0.83 -10.59 5.49
C THR A 34 0.66 -10.43 5.17
N ILE A 35 1.52 -11.14 5.93
CA ILE A 35 2.97 -11.10 5.71
C ILE A 35 3.33 -11.45 4.26
N ASN A 36 2.66 -12.46 3.68
CA ASN A 36 2.90 -12.88 2.31
C ASN A 36 2.52 -11.80 1.28
N GLU A 37 1.38 -11.15 1.48
CA GLU A 37 0.93 -10.05 0.62
C GLU A 37 1.85 -8.84 0.72
N VAL A 38 2.34 -8.50 1.93
CA VAL A 38 3.32 -7.43 2.12
C VAL A 38 4.64 -7.74 1.42
N GLN A 39 5.13 -8.99 1.51
CA GLN A 39 6.31 -9.40 0.78
C GLN A 39 6.11 -9.28 -0.73
N TYR A 40 5.00 -9.81 -1.26
CA TYR A 40 4.68 -9.71 -2.68
C TYR A 40 4.62 -8.26 -3.17
N VAL A 41 4.01 -7.37 -2.39
CA VAL A 41 4.00 -5.93 -2.68
C VAL A 41 5.41 -5.35 -2.69
N SER A 42 6.24 -5.71 -1.71
CA SER A 42 7.61 -5.18 -1.56
C SER A 42 8.56 -5.70 -2.65
N GLU A 43 8.28 -6.88 -3.22
CA GLU A 43 9.00 -7.41 -4.38
C GLU A 43 8.65 -6.69 -5.69
N LEU A 44 7.44 -6.14 -5.79
CA LEU A 44 6.95 -5.43 -6.97
C LEU A 44 7.21 -3.92 -6.91
N TYR A 45 7.16 -3.33 -5.71
CA TYR A 45 7.23 -1.89 -5.51
C TYR A 45 8.05 -1.55 -4.25
N ASP A 46 9.16 -0.84 -4.42
CA ASP A 46 9.99 -0.33 -3.32
C ASP A 46 9.44 0.97 -2.68
N GLY A 47 8.49 1.64 -3.36
CA GLY A 47 7.91 2.90 -2.90
C GLY A 47 6.58 2.75 -2.17
N CYS A 48 6.01 3.87 -1.74
CA CYS A 48 4.75 3.83 -1.02
C CYS A 48 3.56 3.69 -1.99
N LEU A 49 2.61 2.84 -1.61
CA LEU A 49 1.38 2.60 -2.36
C LEU A 49 0.17 3.12 -1.60
N CYS A 50 -0.82 3.63 -2.34
CA CYS A 50 -2.10 4.02 -1.74
C CYS A 50 -2.96 2.79 -1.40
N ALA A 51 -3.93 2.97 -0.51
CA ALA A 51 -4.83 1.90 -0.07
C ALA A 51 -5.51 1.17 -1.24
N ASN A 52 -5.96 1.91 -2.27
CA ASN A 52 -6.57 1.29 -3.46
C ASN A 52 -5.59 0.38 -4.21
N CYS A 53 -4.33 0.79 -4.37
CA CYS A 53 -3.35 -0.05 -5.05
C CYS A 53 -3.02 -1.30 -4.23
N LEU A 54 -2.90 -1.15 -2.91
CA LEU A 54 -2.70 -2.28 -2.01
C LEU A 54 -3.86 -3.28 -2.06
N LEU A 55 -5.11 -2.81 -2.10
CA LEU A 55 -6.29 -3.67 -2.24
C LEU A 55 -6.29 -4.44 -3.57
N ILE A 56 -5.92 -3.77 -4.67
CA ILE A 56 -5.85 -4.42 -5.98
C ILE A 56 -4.74 -5.49 -5.99
N ILE A 57 -3.55 -5.18 -5.47
CA ILE A 57 -2.44 -6.15 -5.42
C ILE A 57 -2.79 -7.33 -4.49
N GLN A 58 -3.45 -7.05 -3.36
CA GLN A 58 -3.98 -8.08 -2.49
C GLN A 58 -4.94 -9.01 -3.23
N GLN A 59 -5.85 -8.46 -4.03
CA GLN A 59 -6.77 -9.23 -4.85
C GLN A 59 -6.02 -10.05 -5.91
N GLU A 60 -5.09 -9.44 -6.64
CA GLU A 60 -4.23 -10.10 -7.64
C GLU A 60 -3.43 -11.27 -7.02
N TYR A 61 -2.86 -11.07 -5.83
CA TYR A 61 -2.13 -12.10 -5.10
C TYR A 61 -3.04 -13.27 -4.70
N ARG A 62 -4.24 -12.99 -4.20
CA ARG A 62 -5.23 -14.02 -3.83
C ARG A 62 -5.71 -14.81 -5.05
N GLU A 63 -5.94 -14.14 -6.18
CA GLU A 63 -6.29 -14.77 -7.45
C GLU A 63 -5.14 -15.64 -7.98
N SER A 64 -3.90 -15.14 -7.93
CA SER A 64 -2.71 -15.89 -8.35
C SER A 64 -2.46 -17.13 -7.49
N MET A 65 -2.91 -17.14 -6.24
CA MET A 65 -2.83 -18.31 -5.35
C MET A 65 -4.07 -19.21 -5.37
N GLY A 66 -5.12 -18.85 -6.11
CA GLY A 66 -6.38 -19.61 -6.14
C GLY A 66 -7.17 -19.57 -4.82
N LEU A 67 -7.07 -18.48 -4.06
CA LEU A 67 -7.80 -18.26 -2.81
C LEU A 67 -9.20 -17.64 -2.99
N VAL A 68 -9.61 -17.36 -4.22
CA VAL A 68 -10.88 -16.72 -4.59
C VAL A 68 -11.46 -17.37 -5.84
#